data_AF-A0A8C5E9J4-F1
#
_entry.id   AF-A0A8C5E9J4-F1
#
_cell.length_a   1.000
_cell.length_b   1.000
_cell.length_c   1.000
_cell.angle_alpha   90.00
_cell.angle_beta   90.00
_cell.angle_gamma   90.00
#
_symmetry.space_group_name_H-M   'P 1'
#
loop_
_entity.id
_entity.type
_entity.pdbx_description
1 polymer ?
#
loop_
_entity_poly.entity_id
_entity_poly.type
_entity_poly.pdbx_seq_one_letter_code
_entity_poly.pdbx_strand_id
1 'polypeptide(L)'
;MSPRPEEAAMRKEVVKRIEMIIKELWPTADVQIFGSFSTGLYLPTSDIDLVVFGKWDRPPLQELEQALRKHNVAEPFSIKVLDKATVPIIKLTDQETEVKVDISFNVETGVKAACFIKDYVKKYPVLPYLIFVLKQFLLQRDLNEVFTGGISSYSLILMVISFLQLHPRIDARNPSENLGVLLIEFFELYGRHFNYLKTGIRIKNGGAYIAKEEMMKLMINGYRPSMLCIEDPLLPGNDVGRGSYGAMHVKQVFDYAYTILSHAVSPLARSYPNKDCESTLGRIIRLTQEVIDYREWIIKKWGGRDLSRVDSRGGISSPGKRNNNEKKKLQQRKQLKIFKNIDIYFIHTQKGYIQYINKRLKS
;
A
#
# COMPACT_ATOMS: atom_id res chain seq x y z
N MET A 1 11.70 3.01 2.58
CA MET A 1 10.64 2.51 1.69
C MET A 1 9.62 3.58 1.34
N SER A 2 9.17 4.42 2.29
CA SER A 2 8.24 5.52 2.00
C SER A 2 8.70 6.43 0.85
N PRO A 3 7.77 7.05 0.11
CA PRO A 3 8.10 8.00 -0.94
C PRO A 3 8.87 9.23 -0.47
N ARG A 4 9.73 9.75 -1.34
CA ARG A 4 10.44 11.02 -1.17
C ARG A 4 9.84 12.13 -2.07
N PRO A 5 10.04 13.41 -1.72
CA PRO A 5 9.56 14.52 -2.55
C PRO A 5 10.05 14.46 -4.00
N GLU A 6 11.29 14.04 -4.23
CA GLU A 6 11.91 13.90 -5.55
C GLU A 6 11.20 12.83 -6.39
N GLU A 7 10.87 11.69 -5.77
CA GLU A 7 10.11 10.62 -6.42
C GLU A 7 8.69 11.06 -6.76
N ALA A 8 8.05 11.86 -5.89
CA ALA A 8 6.75 12.44 -6.18
C ALA A 8 6.82 13.48 -7.32
N ALA A 9 7.91 14.26 -7.40
CA ALA A 9 8.13 15.23 -8.47
C ALA A 9 8.31 14.52 -9.83
N MET A 10 9.18 13.50 -9.88
CA MET A 10 9.37 12.67 -11.06
C MET A 10 8.04 12.07 -11.54
N ARG A 11 7.26 11.45 -10.65
CA ARG A 11 5.96 10.86 -11.02
C ARG A 11 4.98 11.91 -11.55
N LYS A 12 4.97 13.13 -11.00
CA LYS A 12 4.16 14.23 -11.52
C LYS A 12 4.60 14.67 -12.93
N GLU A 13 5.88 14.59 -13.26
CA GLU A 13 6.38 14.88 -14.61
C GLU A 13 5.91 13.81 -15.61
N VAL A 14 5.96 12.53 -15.24
CA VAL A 14 5.41 11.43 -16.04
C VAL A 14 3.92 11.65 -16.32
N VAL A 15 3.14 11.95 -15.26
CA VAL A 15 1.69 12.21 -15.40
C VAL A 15 1.43 13.38 -16.35
N LYS A 16 2.19 14.48 -16.23
CA LYS A 16 2.01 15.65 -17.11
C LYS A 16 2.29 15.34 -18.58
N ARG A 17 3.32 14.53 -18.89
CA ARG A 17 3.59 14.12 -20.27
C ARG A 17 2.44 13.32 -20.86
N ILE A 18 1.93 12.36 -20.10
CA ILE A 18 0.80 11.52 -20.53
C ILE A 18 -0.48 12.34 -20.64
N GLU A 19 -0.75 13.22 -19.68
CA GLU A 19 -1.89 14.12 -19.68
C GLU A 19 -1.88 15.05 -20.91
N MET A 20 -0.71 15.58 -21.30
CA MET A 20 -0.57 16.40 -22.50
C MET A 20 -1.00 15.65 -23.76
N ILE A 21 -0.55 14.40 -23.94
CA ILE A 21 -0.92 13.55 -25.08
C ILE A 21 -2.43 13.27 -25.07
N ILE A 22 -3.00 12.95 -23.91
CA ILE A 22 -4.43 12.70 -23.76
C ILE A 22 -5.24 13.95 -24.10
N LYS A 23 -4.79 15.13 -23.69
CA LYS A 23 -5.45 16.41 -23.96
C LYS A 23 -5.34 16.85 -25.42
N GLU A 24 -4.26 16.46 -26.12
CA GLU A 24 -4.14 16.67 -27.56
C GLU A 24 -5.15 15.81 -28.34
N LEU A 25 -5.38 14.56 -27.92
CA LEU A 25 -6.42 13.70 -28.50
C LEU A 25 -7.83 14.15 -28.13
N TRP A 26 -8.05 14.40 -26.85
CA TRP A 26 -9.36 14.71 -26.26
C TRP A 26 -9.26 15.92 -25.32
N PRO A 27 -9.40 17.15 -25.84
CA PRO A 27 -9.23 18.37 -25.05
C PRO A 27 -10.15 18.47 -23.82
N THR A 28 -11.34 17.88 -23.90
CA THR A 28 -12.34 17.88 -22.83
C THR A 28 -12.18 16.72 -21.84
N ALA A 29 -11.27 15.78 -22.08
CA ALA A 29 -11.06 14.65 -21.16
C ALA A 29 -10.43 15.13 -19.85
N ASP A 30 -10.83 14.57 -18.72
CA ASP A 30 -10.25 14.86 -17.41
C ASP A 30 -9.35 13.70 -16.96
N VAL A 31 -8.10 13.99 -16.59
CA VAL A 31 -7.10 12.99 -16.23
C VAL A 31 -6.84 13.07 -14.74
N GLN A 32 -7.12 11.99 -14.02
CA GLN A 32 -6.93 11.93 -12.58
C GLN A 32 -6.02 10.79 -12.16
N ILE A 33 -5.20 11.06 -11.14
CA ILE A 33 -4.38 10.03 -10.48
C ILE A 33 -5.25 9.32 -9.44
N PHE A 34 -5.26 8.00 -9.45
CA PHE A 34 -5.89 7.20 -8.41
C PHE A 34 -4.87 6.25 -7.73
N GLY A 35 -5.39 5.29 -6.96
CA GLY A 35 -4.59 4.21 -6.39
C GLY A 35 -3.53 4.64 -5.36
N SER A 36 -2.40 3.95 -5.39
CA SER A 36 -1.37 4.07 -4.34
C SER A 36 -0.63 5.42 -4.41
N PHE A 37 -0.51 6.02 -5.59
CA PHE A 37 0.10 7.33 -5.75
C PHE A 37 -0.78 8.43 -5.16
N SER A 38 -2.10 8.39 -5.42
CA SER A 38 -3.05 9.36 -4.85
C SER A 38 -3.07 9.31 -3.32
N THR A 39 -3.04 8.11 -2.72
CA THR A 39 -3.07 7.92 -1.25
C THR A 39 -1.74 8.22 -0.55
N GLY A 40 -0.63 8.28 -1.28
CA GLY A 40 0.73 8.39 -0.73
C GLY A 40 1.28 7.07 -0.16
N LEU A 41 0.62 5.94 -0.42
CA LEU A 41 0.98 4.60 0.07
C LEU A 41 1.63 3.73 -1.04
N TYR A 42 2.46 4.35 -1.87
CA TYR A 42 3.18 3.69 -2.96
C TYR A 42 4.61 3.33 -2.55
N LEU A 43 5.11 2.21 -3.06
CA LEU A 43 6.53 1.87 -2.99
C LEU A 43 7.27 2.57 -4.14
N PRO A 44 8.61 2.72 -4.08
CA PRO A 44 9.37 3.37 -5.14
C PRO A 44 9.14 2.74 -6.51
N THR A 45 8.96 1.42 -6.53
CA THR A 45 8.70 0.58 -7.71
C THR A 45 7.22 0.43 -8.06
N SER A 46 6.30 1.04 -7.31
CA SER A 46 4.86 0.93 -7.60
C SER A 46 4.48 1.68 -8.87
N ASP A 47 3.48 1.17 -9.56
CA ASP A 47 2.96 1.77 -10.78
C ASP A 47 2.23 3.11 -10.49
N ILE A 48 2.01 3.92 -11.52
CA ILE A 48 1.12 5.08 -11.48
C ILE A 48 -0.22 4.66 -12.08
N ASP A 49 -1.29 4.79 -11.30
CA ASP A 49 -2.65 4.52 -11.76
C ASP A 49 -3.32 5.83 -12.24
N LEU A 50 -3.69 5.90 -13.53
CA LEU A 50 -4.38 7.02 -14.16
C LEU A 50 -5.77 6.63 -14.65
N VAL A 51 -6.75 7.47 -14.35
CA VAL A 51 -8.11 7.34 -14.90
C VAL A 51 -8.39 8.54 -15.79
N VAL A 52 -8.90 8.24 -16.99
CA VAL A 52 -9.31 9.25 -17.97
C VAL A 52 -10.84 9.27 -18.01
N PHE A 53 -11.41 10.42 -17.69
CA PHE A 53 -12.83 10.69 -17.75
C PHE A 53 -13.19 11.43 -19.02
N GLY A 54 -14.27 10.99 -19.67
CA GLY A 54 -14.75 11.62 -20.88
C GLY A 54 -15.95 10.88 -21.45
N LYS A 55 -16.48 11.44 -22.54
CA LYS A 55 -17.71 10.97 -23.19
C LYS A 55 -17.36 10.03 -24.32
N TRP A 56 -17.36 8.73 -24.03
CA TRP A 56 -17.20 7.68 -25.02
C TRP A 56 -18.19 6.55 -24.76
N ASP A 57 -18.76 5.98 -25.82
CA ASP A 57 -19.62 4.79 -25.71
C ASP A 57 -18.82 3.56 -25.26
N ARG A 58 -17.54 3.49 -25.65
CA ARG A 58 -16.58 2.45 -25.25
C ARG A 58 -15.20 3.08 -25.01
N PRO A 59 -14.37 2.50 -24.12
CA PRO A 59 -13.00 2.99 -23.90
C PRO A 59 -12.18 3.03 -25.20
N PRO A 60 -11.66 4.21 -25.63
CA PRO A 60 -10.90 4.36 -26.87
C PRO A 60 -9.43 3.91 -26.71
N LEU A 61 -9.23 2.65 -26.33
CA LEU A 61 -7.91 2.12 -25.94
C LEU A 61 -6.90 2.16 -27.10
N GLN A 62 -7.34 1.82 -28.30
CA GLN A 62 -6.51 1.76 -29.50
C GLN A 62 -6.03 3.15 -29.96
N GLU A 63 -6.92 4.15 -29.88
CA GLU A 63 -6.57 5.54 -30.21
C GLU A 63 -5.50 6.08 -29.25
N LEU A 64 -5.66 5.82 -27.94
CA LEU A 64 -4.66 6.21 -26.96
C LEU A 64 -3.34 5.47 -27.16
N GLU A 65 -3.37 4.15 -27.44
CA GLU A 65 -2.16 3.38 -27.74
C GLU A 65 -1.38 4.01 -28.91
N GLN A 66 -2.05 4.33 -30.01
CA GLN A 66 -1.40 4.90 -31.20
C GLN A 66 -0.77 6.25 -30.91
N ALA A 67 -1.44 7.12 -30.14
CA ALA A 67 -0.88 8.40 -29.75
C ALA A 67 0.32 8.26 -28.81
N LEU A 68 0.24 7.39 -27.81
CA LEU A 68 1.36 7.12 -26.91
C LEU A 68 2.60 6.62 -27.68
N ARG A 69 2.40 5.76 -28.68
CA ARG A 69 3.48 5.31 -29.59
C ARG A 69 4.03 6.45 -30.44
N LYS A 70 3.16 7.29 -31.02
CA LYS A 70 3.56 8.42 -31.87
C LYS A 70 4.43 9.43 -31.12
N HIS A 71 4.15 9.68 -29.85
CA HIS A 71 4.89 10.62 -29.00
C HIS A 71 6.14 10.02 -28.36
N ASN A 72 6.45 8.73 -28.56
CA ASN A 72 7.59 8.03 -27.96
C ASN A 72 7.71 8.27 -26.44
N VAL A 73 6.58 8.25 -25.72
CA VAL A 73 6.56 8.47 -24.26
C VAL A 73 6.91 7.20 -23.48
N ALA A 74 6.71 6.04 -24.11
CA ALA A 74 6.89 4.73 -23.50
C ALA A 74 8.08 3.98 -24.09
N GLU A 75 8.72 3.12 -23.30
CA GLU A 75 9.75 2.21 -23.78
C GLU A 75 9.24 1.39 -24.98
N PRO A 76 10.10 1.11 -25.97
CA PRO A 76 9.73 0.28 -27.12
C PRO A 76 9.09 -1.04 -26.68
N PHE A 77 7.93 -1.38 -27.25
CA PHE A 77 7.17 -2.60 -26.96
C PHE A 77 6.62 -2.74 -25.52
N SER A 78 6.72 -1.72 -24.66
CA SER A 78 6.17 -1.77 -23.30
C SER A 78 4.66 -1.56 -23.24
N ILE A 79 4.07 -0.88 -24.23
CA ILE A 79 2.63 -0.60 -24.26
C ILE A 79 1.85 -1.90 -24.50
N LYS A 80 0.94 -2.23 -23.57
CA LYS A 80 0.07 -3.41 -23.61
C LYS A 80 -1.37 -2.99 -23.34
N VAL A 81 -2.25 -3.30 -24.28
CA VAL A 81 -3.70 -3.13 -24.10
C VAL A 81 -4.28 -4.42 -23.54
N LEU A 82 -4.93 -4.33 -22.38
CA LEU A 82 -5.60 -5.43 -21.70
C LEU A 82 -7.11 -5.16 -21.74
N ASP A 83 -7.76 -5.53 -22.83
CA ASP A 83 -9.17 -5.23 -23.14
C ASP A 83 -10.16 -6.32 -22.68
N LYS A 84 -9.68 -7.53 -22.40
CA LYS A 84 -10.51 -8.67 -21.97
C LYS A 84 -10.86 -8.68 -20.48
N ALA A 85 -10.24 -7.82 -19.68
CA ALA A 85 -10.49 -7.74 -18.23
C ALA A 85 -11.81 -7.03 -17.93
N THR A 86 -12.37 -7.24 -16.73
CA THR A 86 -13.58 -6.53 -16.26
C THR A 86 -13.43 -5.01 -16.36
N VAL A 87 -12.22 -4.51 -16.13
CA VAL A 87 -11.85 -3.12 -16.36
C VAL A 87 -10.72 -3.12 -17.40
N PRO A 88 -11.00 -2.69 -18.64
CA PRO A 88 -9.97 -2.55 -19.66
C PRO A 88 -8.92 -1.51 -19.28
N ILE A 89 -7.65 -1.86 -19.44
CA ILE A 89 -6.51 -0.99 -19.07
C ILE A 89 -5.42 -0.98 -20.14
N ILE A 90 -4.70 0.13 -20.25
CA ILE A 90 -3.45 0.23 -21.00
C ILE A 90 -2.32 0.29 -19.99
N LYS A 91 -1.37 -0.65 -20.10
CA LYS A 91 -0.12 -0.63 -19.33
C LYS A 91 1.01 -0.11 -20.20
N LEU A 92 1.90 0.70 -19.65
CA LEU A 92 3.13 1.14 -20.32
C LEU A 92 4.26 1.34 -19.30
N THR A 93 5.50 1.43 -19.78
CA THR A 93 6.66 1.87 -19.00
C THR A 93 7.16 3.18 -19.60
N ASP A 94 7.24 4.25 -18.80
CA ASP A 94 7.74 5.54 -19.25
C ASP A 94 9.23 5.47 -19.64
N GLN A 95 9.56 5.95 -20.83
CA GLN A 95 10.90 5.81 -21.40
C GLN A 95 11.98 6.59 -20.65
N GLU A 96 11.64 7.71 -20.01
CA GLU A 96 12.63 8.57 -19.35
C GLU A 96 12.94 8.17 -17.90
N THR A 97 12.00 7.46 -17.27
CA THR A 97 11.99 7.21 -15.82
C THR A 97 11.80 5.75 -15.44
N GLU A 98 11.51 4.87 -16.39
CA GLU A 98 11.21 3.44 -16.18
C GLU A 98 9.97 3.22 -15.27
N VAL A 99 9.18 4.27 -15.02
CA VAL A 99 7.99 4.17 -14.19
C VAL A 99 6.87 3.52 -14.99
N LYS A 100 6.32 2.45 -14.43
CA LYS A 100 5.14 1.79 -14.97
C LYS A 100 3.89 2.62 -14.75
N VAL A 101 3.02 2.67 -15.75
CA VAL A 101 1.76 3.42 -15.72
C VAL A 101 0.63 2.52 -16.23
N ASP A 102 -0.45 2.46 -15.45
CA ASP A 102 -1.70 1.80 -15.78
C ASP A 102 -2.77 2.88 -16.04
N ILE A 103 -3.34 2.89 -17.24
CA ILE A 103 -4.38 3.85 -17.66
C ILE A 103 -5.71 3.13 -17.84
N SER A 104 -6.75 3.62 -17.16
CA SER A 104 -8.13 3.14 -17.24
C SER A 104 -9.08 4.26 -17.67
N PHE A 105 -10.29 3.91 -18.09
CA PHE A 105 -11.30 4.88 -18.56
C PHE A 105 -12.57 4.81 -17.71
N ASN A 106 -13.08 5.98 -17.30
CA ASN A 106 -14.36 6.13 -16.61
C ASN A 106 -14.54 5.26 -15.34
N VAL A 107 -13.46 4.96 -14.62
CA VAL A 107 -13.48 4.18 -13.37
C VAL A 107 -13.54 5.10 -12.15
N GLU A 108 -14.74 5.51 -11.74
CA GLU A 108 -14.92 6.41 -10.59
C GLU A 108 -14.56 5.79 -9.23
N THR A 109 -14.68 4.47 -9.09
CA THR A 109 -14.54 3.76 -7.81
C THR A 109 -13.13 3.93 -7.22
N GLY A 110 -12.10 4.00 -8.07
CA GLY A 110 -10.71 4.20 -7.65
C GLY A 110 -10.45 5.53 -6.95
N VAL A 111 -11.10 6.61 -7.40
CA VAL A 111 -10.95 7.95 -6.80
C VAL A 111 -11.62 8.00 -5.42
N LYS A 112 -12.83 7.45 -5.31
CA LYS A 112 -13.57 7.34 -4.03
C LYS A 112 -12.79 6.49 -3.02
N ALA A 113 -12.18 5.38 -3.47
CA ALA A 113 -11.31 4.53 -2.66
C ALA A 113 -10.08 5.30 -2.14
N ALA A 114 -9.43 6.10 -2.98
CA ALA A 114 -8.28 6.89 -2.55
C ALA A 114 -8.65 7.93 -1.47
N CYS A 115 -9.78 8.61 -1.61
CA CYS A 115 -10.29 9.54 -0.57
C CYS A 115 -10.59 8.79 0.73
N PHE A 116 -11.31 7.68 0.65
CA PHE A 116 -11.60 6.84 1.82
C PHE A 116 -10.33 6.40 2.56
N ILE A 117 -9.30 5.95 1.84
CA ILE A 117 -8.03 5.55 2.45
C ILE A 117 -7.30 6.75 3.08
N LYS A 118 -7.33 7.93 2.46
CA LYS A 118 -6.71 9.14 3.04
C LYS A 118 -7.32 9.50 4.40
N ASP A 119 -8.61 9.30 4.59
CA ASP A 119 -9.27 9.56 5.87
C ASP A 119 -8.81 8.58 6.95
N TYR A 120 -8.60 7.30 6.59
CA TYR A 120 -8.02 6.31 7.50
C TYR A 120 -6.54 6.53 7.80
N VAL A 121 -5.76 7.04 6.84
CA VAL A 121 -4.37 7.46 7.06
C VAL A 121 -4.31 8.61 8.07
N LYS A 122 -5.22 9.58 7.98
CA LYS A 122 -5.32 10.67 8.99
C LYS A 122 -5.76 10.14 10.35
N LYS A 123 -6.71 9.19 10.37
CA LYS A 123 -7.25 8.60 11.60
C LYS A 123 -6.26 7.70 12.33
N TYR A 124 -5.43 6.97 11.60
CA TYR A 124 -4.46 6.02 12.14
C TYR A 124 -3.04 6.38 11.64
N PRO A 125 -2.30 7.22 12.38
CA PRO A 125 -0.95 7.64 11.99
C PRO A 125 0.05 6.50 11.83
N VAL A 126 -0.20 5.36 12.49
CA VAL A 126 0.62 4.15 12.40
C VAL A 126 0.41 3.35 11.10
N LEU A 127 -0.73 3.55 10.43
CA LEU A 127 -1.15 2.76 9.27
C LEU A 127 -0.14 2.79 8.10
N PRO A 128 0.38 3.96 7.66
CA PRO A 128 1.32 4.00 6.54
C PRO A 128 2.57 3.13 6.77
N TYR A 129 3.08 3.09 8.00
CA TYR A 129 4.28 2.32 8.32
C TYR A 129 4.05 0.82 8.18
N LEU A 130 2.91 0.32 8.67
CA LEU A 130 2.53 -1.09 8.50
C LEU A 130 2.33 -1.41 7.02
N ILE A 131 1.66 -0.53 6.26
CA ILE A 131 1.43 -0.72 4.82
C ILE A 131 2.74 -0.81 4.04
N PHE A 132 3.72 0.06 4.29
CA PHE A 132 4.99 0.00 3.55
C PHE A 132 5.75 -1.31 3.81
N VAL A 133 5.78 -1.76 5.06
CA VAL A 133 6.42 -3.03 5.44
C VAL A 133 5.70 -4.21 4.80
N LEU A 134 4.38 -4.28 4.95
CA LEU A 134 3.57 -5.40 4.43
C LEU A 134 3.52 -5.43 2.90
N LYS A 135 3.44 -4.27 2.25
CA LYS A 135 3.44 -4.17 0.79
C LYS A 135 4.78 -4.63 0.22
N GLN A 136 5.90 -4.20 0.80
CA GLN A 136 7.21 -4.73 0.42
C GLN A 136 7.33 -6.23 0.73
N PHE A 137 6.76 -6.65 1.87
CA PHE A 137 6.78 -8.04 2.30
C PHE A 137 6.14 -8.98 1.28
N LEU A 138 4.99 -8.60 0.73
CA LEU A 138 4.28 -9.34 -0.31
C LEU A 138 4.93 -9.18 -1.69
N LEU A 139 5.43 -7.98 -2.02
CA LEU A 139 6.07 -7.70 -3.30
C LEU A 139 7.28 -8.60 -3.56
N GLN A 140 8.18 -8.75 -2.59
CA GLN A 140 9.38 -9.60 -2.76
C GLN A 140 9.09 -11.11 -2.86
N ARG A 141 7.82 -11.51 -2.74
CA ARG A 141 7.34 -12.89 -2.82
C ARG A 141 6.36 -13.10 -3.98
N ASP A 142 6.15 -12.06 -4.81
CA ASP A 142 5.19 -12.06 -5.92
C ASP A 142 3.73 -12.30 -5.49
N LEU A 143 3.37 -11.87 -4.26
CA LEU A 143 2.05 -12.04 -3.65
C LEU A 143 1.21 -10.75 -3.59
N ASN A 144 1.64 -9.71 -4.30
CA ASN A 144 0.97 -8.41 -4.38
C ASN A 144 0.06 -8.26 -5.61
N GLU A 145 0.06 -9.24 -6.52
CA GLU A 145 -0.72 -9.21 -7.77
C GLU A 145 -1.95 -10.10 -7.67
N VAL A 146 -3.12 -9.55 -7.99
CA VAL A 146 -4.40 -10.30 -7.95
C VAL A 146 -4.48 -11.33 -9.08
N PHE A 147 -3.86 -11.04 -10.22
CA PHE A 147 -3.84 -11.93 -11.38
C PHE A 147 -3.23 -13.31 -11.07
N THR A 148 -2.24 -13.36 -10.17
CA THR A 148 -1.61 -14.60 -9.70
C THR A 148 -2.26 -15.15 -8.42
N GLY A 149 -3.36 -14.55 -7.97
CA GLY A 149 -4.09 -14.93 -6.75
C GLY A 149 -3.57 -14.29 -5.46
N GLY A 150 -2.63 -13.35 -5.56
CA GLY A 150 -2.11 -12.57 -4.44
C GLY A 150 -3.13 -11.58 -3.85
N ILE A 151 -2.67 -10.76 -2.90
CA ILE A 151 -3.51 -9.75 -2.22
C ILE A 151 -3.32 -8.40 -2.88
N SER A 152 -4.44 -7.80 -3.32
CA SER A 152 -4.43 -6.45 -3.88
C SER A 152 -3.96 -5.41 -2.85
N SER A 153 -3.38 -4.30 -3.31
CA SER A 153 -3.03 -3.18 -2.41
C SER A 153 -4.22 -2.69 -1.60
N TYR A 154 -5.41 -2.64 -2.19
CA TYR A 154 -6.62 -2.20 -1.49
C TYR A 154 -7.06 -3.20 -0.41
N SER A 155 -7.11 -4.50 -0.75
CA SER A 155 -7.40 -5.58 0.20
C SER A 155 -6.44 -5.56 1.39
N LEU A 156 -5.13 -5.41 1.15
CA LEU A 156 -4.12 -5.30 2.21
C LEU A 156 -4.38 -4.11 3.13
N ILE A 157 -4.72 -2.94 2.57
CA ILE A 157 -5.02 -1.76 3.37
C ILE A 157 -6.27 -1.99 4.23
N LEU A 158 -7.33 -2.60 3.68
CA LEU A 158 -8.54 -2.92 4.46
C LEU A 158 -8.24 -3.93 5.58
N MET A 159 -7.39 -4.94 5.35
CA MET A 159 -6.94 -5.87 6.39
C MET A 159 -6.21 -5.14 7.53
N VAL A 160 -5.33 -4.19 7.21
CA VAL A 160 -4.62 -3.38 8.22
C VAL A 160 -5.60 -2.45 8.96
N ILE A 161 -6.54 -1.82 8.26
CA ILE A 161 -7.57 -0.98 8.90
C ILE A 161 -8.39 -1.83 9.88
N SER A 162 -8.87 -3.00 9.46
CA SER A 162 -9.62 -3.92 10.32
C SER A 162 -8.83 -4.33 11.55
N PHE A 163 -7.55 -4.66 11.37
CA PHE A 163 -6.66 -5.00 12.47
C PHE A 163 -6.53 -3.85 13.48
N LEU A 164 -6.30 -2.61 13.02
CA LEU A 164 -6.18 -1.44 13.88
C LEU A 164 -7.51 -1.04 14.55
N GLN A 165 -8.64 -1.24 13.85
CA GLN A 165 -9.98 -0.99 14.37
C GLN A 165 -10.35 -1.92 15.53
N LEU A 166 -9.99 -3.20 15.41
CA LEU A 166 -10.37 -4.25 16.34
C LEU A 166 -9.29 -4.55 17.37
N HIS A 167 -8.19 -3.81 17.36
CA HIS A 167 -7.07 -4.01 18.28
C HIS A 167 -7.48 -3.69 19.73
N PRO A 168 -7.45 -4.65 20.67
CA PRO A 168 -8.05 -4.47 22.00
C PRO A 168 -7.28 -3.54 22.94
N ARG A 169 -5.97 -3.38 22.73
CA ARG A 169 -5.06 -2.78 23.72
C ARG A 169 -4.39 -1.50 23.30
N ILE A 170 -4.39 -1.24 22.00
CA ILE A 170 -3.60 -0.17 21.41
C ILE A 170 -4.60 0.77 20.78
N ASP A 171 -4.62 2.02 21.26
CA ASP A 171 -5.28 3.07 20.51
C ASP A 171 -4.38 3.41 19.32
N ALA A 172 -4.62 2.76 18.18
CA ALA A 172 -3.89 2.97 16.94
C ALA A 172 -3.94 4.42 16.42
N ARG A 173 -4.74 5.30 17.04
CA ARG A 173 -4.76 6.74 16.78
C ARG A 173 -3.55 7.45 17.41
N ASN A 174 -2.93 6.85 18.41
CA ASN A 174 -1.73 7.37 19.05
C ASN A 174 -0.48 7.12 18.18
N PRO A 175 0.25 8.17 17.77
CA PRO A 175 1.47 8.03 16.96
C PRO A 175 2.65 7.38 17.70
N SER A 176 2.59 7.28 19.03
CA SER A 176 3.68 6.76 19.88
C SER A 176 3.62 5.26 20.12
N GLU A 177 2.67 4.56 19.49
CA GLU A 177 2.48 3.13 19.66
C GLU A 177 3.63 2.30 19.10
N ASN A 178 3.82 1.11 19.68
CA ASN A 178 4.90 0.22 19.29
C ASN A 178 4.58 -0.48 17.96
N LEU A 179 5.08 0.07 16.86
CA LEU A 179 4.94 -0.48 15.51
C LEU A 179 5.46 -1.92 15.38
N GLY A 180 6.47 -2.31 16.17
CA GLY A 180 7.01 -3.67 16.16
C GLY A 180 6.01 -4.68 16.70
N VAL A 181 5.34 -4.34 17.80
CA VAL A 181 4.27 -5.16 18.39
C VAL A 181 3.09 -5.27 17.42
N LEU A 182 2.61 -4.15 16.88
CA LEU A 182 1.52 -4.12 15.91
C LEU A 182 1.82 -4.96 14.66
N LEU A 183 3.06 -4.92 14.16
CA LEU A 183 3.47 -5.72 13.01
C LEU A 183 3.47 -7.22 13.32
N ILE A 184 4.01 -7.63 14.47
CA ILE A 184 4.03 -9.03 14.90
C ILE A 184 2.61 -9.54 15.12
N GLU A 185 1.77 -8.79 15.83
CA GLU A 185 0.38 -9.16 16.12
C GLU A 185 -0.49 -9.18 14.84
N PHE A 186 -0.18 -8.34 13.84
CA PHE A 186 -0.80 -8.43 12.52
C PHE A 186 -0.49 -9.76 11.83
N PHE A 187 0.80 -10.14 11.79
CA PHE A 187 1.22 -11.42 11.21
C PHE A 187 0.68 -12.61 12.00
N GLU A 188 0.57 -12.49 13.32
CA GLU A 188 -0.03 -13.52 14.16
C GLU A 188 -1.52 -13.72 13.83
N LEU A 189 -2.27 -12.61 13.79
CA LEU A 189 -3.70 -12.64 13.51
C LEU A 189 -3.96 -13.26 12.14
N TYR A 190 -3.40 -12.70 11.07
CA TYR A 190 -3.69 -13.16 9.71
C TYR A 190 -2.90 -14.41 9.29
N GLY A 191 -1.83 -14.77 10.00
CA GLY A 191 -1.09 -16.00 9.76
C GLY A 191 -1.66 -17.22 10.50
N ARG A 192 -2.16 -17.04 11.72
CA ARG A 192 -2.56 -18.16 12.61
C ARG A 192 -4.02 -18.17 13.01
N HIS A 193 -4.58 -17.03 13.39
CA HIS A 193 -5.86 -16.99 14.12
C HIS A 193 -7.07 -16.65 13.26
N PHE A 194 -6.91 -15.86 12.19
CA PHE A 194 -8.00 -15.45 11.33
C PHE A 194 -8.58 -16.65 10.57
N ASN A 195 -9.89 -16.89 10.73
CA ASN A 195 -10.55 -18.00 10.08
C ASN A 195 -11.00 -17.63 8.67
N TYR A 196 -10.09 -17.80 7.71
CA TYR A 196 -10.36 -17.58 6.28
C TYR A 196 -11.51 -18.41 5.72
N LEU A 197 -11.96 -19.48 6.38
CA LEU A 197 -13.07 -20.29 5.86
C LEU A 197 -14.43 -19.74 6.24
N LYS A 198 -14.57 -19.13 7.42
CA LYS A 198 -15.87 -18.74 8.00
C LYS A 198 -16.05 -17.25 8.21
N THR A 199 -14.96 -16.49 8.25
CA THR A 199 -14.97 -15.08 8.66
C THR A 199 -14.75 -14.15 7.48
N GLY A 200 -15.58 -13.12 7.40
CA GLY A 200 -15.41 -11.95 6.54
C GLY A 200 -15.03 -10.71 7.34
N ILE A 201 -14.43 -9.73 6.66
CA ILE A 201 -13.98 -8.46 7.23
C ILE A 201 -14.95 -7.34 6.85
N ARG A 202 -15.46 -6.60 7.84
CA ARG A 202 -16.27 -5.40 7.65
C ARG A 202 -15.54 -4.20 8.25
N ILE A 203 -15.45 -3.09 7.50
CA ILE A 203 -14.72 -1.88 7.91
C ILE A 203 -15.66 -0.79 8.49
N LYS A 204 -16.93 -0.84 8.13
CA LYS A 204 -17.95 0.14 8.57
C LYS A 204 -18.13 0.11 10.09
N ASN A 205 -18.61 1.23 10.65
CA ASN A 205 -19.00 1.36 12.06
C ASN A 205 -17.91 0.95 13.09
N GLY A 206 -16.64 1.22 12.78
CA GLY A 206 -15.53 0.90 13.68
C GLY A 206 -14.98 -0.52 13.53
N GLY A 207 -15.41 -1.26 12.51
CA GLY A 207 -14.87 -2.57 12.16
C GLY A 207 -15.59 -3.73 12.84
N ALA A 208 -15.72 -4.86 12.13
CA ALA A 208 -16.25 -6.10 12.65
C ALA A 208 -15.74 -7.30 11.86
N TYR A 209 -15.66 -8.45 12.55
CA TYR A 209 -15.59 -9.75 11.91
C TYR A 209 -16.99 -10.34 11.87
N ILE A 210 -17.38 -10.85 10.72
CA ILE A 210 -18.74 -11.35 10.49
C ILE A 210 -18.69 -12.72 9.85
N ALA A 211 -19.73 -13.51 10.09
CA ALA A 211 -19.89 -14.80 9.43
C ALA A 211 -20.06 -14.59 7.92
N LYS A 212 -19.38 -15.39 7.10
CA LYS A 212 -19.51 -15.34 5.64
C LYS A 212 -20.93 -15.63 5.17
N GLU A 213 -21.67 -16.43 5.93
CA GLU A 213 -23.08 -16.72 5.71
C GLU A 213 -23.96 -15.46 5.81
N GLU A 214 -23.61 -14.52 6.71
CA GLU A 214 -24.29 -13.21 6.80
C GLU A 214 -23.94 -12.34 5.59
N MET A 215 -22.66 -12.28 5.22
CA MET A 215 -22.23 -11.52 4.04
C MET A 215 -22.89 -12.00 2.75
N MET A 216 -23.04 -13.31 2.59
CA MET A 216 -23.64 -13.92 1.40
C MET A 216 -25.05 -13.40 1.15
N LYS A 217 -25.82 -13.09 2.21
CA LYS A 217 -27.18 -12.51 2.09
C LYS A 217 -27.19 -11.11 1.48
N LEU A 218 -26.08 -10.40 1.55
CA LEU A 218 -25.92 -9.02 1.07
C LEU A 218 -25.25 -8.94 -0.30
N MET A 219 -24.73 -10.07 -0.84
CA MET A 219 -24.02 -10.08 -2.12
C MET A 219 -24.99 -10.10 -3.31
N ILE A 220 -24.74 -9.22 -4.27
CA ILE A 220 -25.72 -8.86 -5.32
C ILE A 220 -26.04 -10.00 -6.31
N ASN A 221 -25.25 -11.08 -6.36
CA ASN A 221 -25.36 -12.10 -7.43
C ASN A 221 -25.25 -13.57 -6.93
N GLY A 222 -25.50 -13.85 -5.65
CA GLY A 222 -25.45 -15.23 -5.12
C GLY A 222 -24.06 -15.89 -5.18
N TYR A 223 -23.00 -15.12 -5.42
CA TYR A 223 -21.63 -15.63 -5.40
C TYR A 223 -21.25 -16.12 -4.02
N ARG A 224 -20.49 -17.23 -3.98
CA ARG A 224 -19.89 -17.71 -2.74
C ARG A 224 -18.83 -16.71 -2.28
N PRO A 225 -18.81 -16.37 -0.98
CA PRO A 225 -17.74 -15.57 -0.39
C PRO A 225 -16.36 -16.14 -0.72
N SER A 226 -15.43 -15.28 -1.13
CA SER A 226 -14.07 -15.71 -1.50
C SER A 226 -13.27 -16.15 -0.28
N MET A 227 -12.09 -16.74 -0.49
CA MET A 227 -11.22 -17.19 0.61
C MET A 227 -10.88 -16.03 1.57
N LEU A 228 -10.45 -14.90 1.03
CA LEU A 228 -10.30 -13.65 1.76
C LEU A 228 -11.54 -12.78 1.52
N CYS A 229 -12.57 -12.93 2.35
CA CYS A 229 -13.81 -12.17 2.17
C CYS A 229 -13.71 -10.81 2.86
N ILE A 230 -13.82 -9.71 2.10
CA ILE A 230 -13.79 -8.34 2.64
C ILE A 230 -14.95 -7.55 2.04
N GLU A 231 -15.85 -7.06 2.90
CA GLU A 231 -16.93 -6.18 2.49
C GLU A 231 -16.36 -4.87 1.96
N ASP A 232 -16.69 -4.53 0.72
CA ASP A 232 -16.31 -3.25 0.13
C ASP A 232 -17.06 -2.10 0.85
N PRO A 233 -16.33 -1.16 1.48
CA PRO A 233 -16.96 -0.06 2.18
C PRO A 233 -17.67 0.93 1.23
N LEU A 234 -17.33 0.93 -0.05
CA LEU A 234 -17.83 1.88 -1.06
C LEU A 234 -18.84 1.24 -2.02
N LEU A 235 -18.79 -0.07 -2.22
CA LEU A 235 -19.71 -0.79 -3.10
C LEU A 235 -20.43 -1.94 -2.36
N PRO A 236 -21.64 -1.69 -1.83
CA PRO A 236 -22.41 -2.72 -1.12
C PRO A 236 -22.55 -4.03 -1.92
N GLY A 237 -22.37 -5.16 -1.25
CA GLY A 237 -22.46 -6.49 -1.85
C GLY A 237 -21.25 -6.93 -2.69
N ASN A 238 -20.23 -6.07 -2.84
CA ASN A 238 -18.96 -6.44 -3.45
C ASN A 238 -18.00 -7.08 -2.42
N ASP A 239 -17.29 -8.12 -2.86
CA ASP A 239 -16.22 -8.76 -2.10
C ASP A 239 -14.87 -8.34 -2.70
N VAL A 240 -14.12 -7.51 -1.98
CA VAL A 240 -12.85 -6.95 -2.44
C VAL A 240 -11.78 -8.03 -2.60
N GLY A 241 -11.83 -9.10 -1.82
CA GLY A 241 -10.84 -10.17 -1.89
C GLY A 241 -11.18 -11.28 -2.88
N ARG A 242 -12.21 -11.10 -3.73
CA ARG A 242 -12.64 -12.09 -4.73
C ARG A 242 -11.51 -12.61 -5.62
N GLY A 243 -10.62 -11.73 -6.05
CA GLY A 243 -9.47 -12.10 -6.89
C GLY A 243 -8.30 -12.73 -6.13
N SER A 244 -8.29 -12.69 -4.79
CA SER A 244 -7.22 -13.22 -3.95
C SER A 244 -7.41 -14.72 -3.64
N TYR A 245 -7.55 -15.53 -4.70
CA TYR A 245 -7.78 -16.98 -4.56
C TYR A 245 -6.59 -17.72 -3.93
N GLY A 246 -5.39 -17.14 -3.97
CA GLY A 246 -4.16 -17.62 -3.32
C GLY A 246 -4.01 -17.16 -1.86
N ALA A 247 -5.05 -16.61 -1.21
CA ALA A 247 -4.97 -16.08 0.15
C ALA A 247 -4.42 -17.07 1.20
N MET A 248 -4.59 -18.38 1.01
CA MET A 248 -4.02 -19.39 1.91
C MET A 248 -2.50 -19.46 1.85
N HIS A 249 -1.90 -19.20 0.68
CA HIS A 249 -0.45 -19.07 0.58
C HIS A 249 0.02 -17.80 1.28
N VAL A 250 -0.76 -16.71 1.18
CA VAL A 250 -0.46 -15.48 1.92
C VAL A 250 -0.52 -15.69 3.45
N LYS A 251 -1.50 -16.47 3.93
CA LYS A 251 -1.57 -16.91 5.33
C LYS A 251 -0.29 -17.65 5.76
N GLN A 252 0.22 -18.56 4.94
CA GLN A 252 1.45 -19.30 5.26
C GLN A 252 2.67 -18.38 5.39
N VAL A 253 2.85 -17.42 4.47
CA VAL A 253 3.98 -16.48 4.58
C VAL A 253 3.82 -15.50 5.73
N PHE A 254 2.60 -15.14 6.12
CA PHE A 254 2.36 -14.36 7.34
C PHE A 254 2.71 -15.14 8.61
N ASP A 255 2.35 -16.42 8.69
CA ASP A 255 2.76 -17.29 9.80
C ASP A 255 4.29 -17.44 9.88
N TYR A 256 4.95 -17.61 8.73
CA TYR A 256 6.42 -17.58 8.66
C TYR A 256 6.99 -16.27 9.22
N ALA A 257 6.48 -15.12 8.77
CA ALA A 257 6.95 -13.81 9.25
C ALA A 257 6.75 -13.63 10.76
N TYR A 258 5.60 -14.04 11.29
CA TYR A 258 5.34 -14.06 12.73
C TYR A 258 6.37 -14.90 13.48
N THR A 259 6.65 -16.11 12.99
CA THR A 259 7.63 -17.03 13.61
C THR A 259 9.02 -16.40 13.65
N ILE A 260 9.49 -15.87 12.52
CA ILE A 260 10.82 -15.26 12.41
C ILE A 260 10.96 -14.03 13.31
N LEU A 261 9.97 -13.13 13.29
CA LEU A 261 10.02 -11.91 14.11
C LEU A 261 9.90 -12.23 15.61
N SER A 262 9.02 -13.14 16.00
CA SER A 262 8.86 -13.57 17.40
C SER A 262 10.13 -14.21 17.93
N HIS A 263 10.80 -15.04 17.13
CA HIS A 263 12.11 -15.57 17.48
C HIS A 263 13.16 -14.48 17.59
N ALA A 264 13.18 -13.50 16.68
CA ALA A 264 14.17 -12.42 16.68
C ALA A 264 14.10 -11.50 17.90
N VAL A 265 12.91 -11.38 18.52
CA VAL A 265 12.69 -10.55 19.71
C VAL A 265 12.60 -11.37 21.01
N SER A 266 12.80 -12.68 20.93
CA SER A 266 12.84 -13.55 22.11
C SER A 266 14.13 -13.32 22.90
N PRO A 267 14.11 -13.37 24.24
CA PRO A 267 15.33 -13.32 25.06
C PRO A 267 16.38 -14.37 24.67
N LEU A 268 15.92 -15.52 24.15
CA LEU A 268 16.75 -16.63 23.66
C LEU A 268 17.45 -16.33 22.32
N ALA A 269 17.06 -15.26 21.61
CA ALA A 269 17.66 -14.88 20.34
C ALA A 269 19.13 -14.51 20.45
N ARG A 270 19.57 -14.07 21.64
CA ARG A 270 20.98 -13.73 21.95
C ARG A 270 21.87 -14.96 22.08
N SER A 271 21.29 -16.15 22.22
CA SER A 271 22.00 -17.41 22.44
C SER A 271 22.27 -18.20 21.15
N TYR A 272 21.67 -17.78 20.02
CA TYR A 272 21.96 -18.37 18.71
C TYR A 272 23.03 -17.54 18.00
N PRO A 273 23.88 -18.16 17.15
CA PRO A 273 24.80 -17.45 16.27
C PRO A 273 24.00 -16.73 15.18
N ASN A 274 23.24 -15.70 15.57
CA ASN A 274 22.72 -14.73 14.64
C ASN A 274 23.93 -13.96 14.13
N LYS A 275 24.15 -13.98 12.81
CA LYS A 275 25.07 -13.03 12.19
C LYS A 275 24.57 -11.63 12.57
N ASP A 276 25.31 -10.91 13.42
CA ASP A 276 24.99 -9.56 13.93
C ASP A 276 24.81 -8.48 12.83
N CYS A 277 24.83 -8.89 11.56
CA CYS A 277 24.77 -8.05 10.38
C CYS A 277 23.33 -7.78 9.88
N GLU A 278 22.32 -8.57 10.28
CA GLU A 278 20.95 -8.41 9.79
C GLU A 278 20.01 -7.78 10.84
N SER A 279 19.40 -6.64 10.50
CA SER A 279 18.33 -6.03 11.32
C SER A 279 17.12 -6.97 11.44
N THR A 280 16.32 -6.83 12.51
CA THR A 280 15.10 -7.64 12.74
C THR A 280 14.16 -7.66 11.54
N LEU A 281 13.93 -6.50 10.89
CA LEU A 281 13.13 -6.41 9.67
C LEU A 281 13.84 -6.99 8.44
N GLY A 282 15.18 -6.90 8.38
CA GLY A 282 16.01 -7.49 7.32
C GLY A 282 15.84 -9.01 7.16
N ARG A 283 15.37 -9.69 8.22
CA ARG A 283 15.09 -11.13 8.21
C ARG A 283 13.84 -11.50 7.41
N ILE A 284 12.90 -10.57 7.25
CA ILE A 284 11.64 -10.80 6.53
C ILE A 284 11.50 -9.96 5.27
N ILE A 285 12.27 -8.86 5.16
CA ILE A 285 12.26 -7.90 4.05
C ILE A 285 13.67 -7.64 3.56
N ARG A 286 13.84 -7.75 2.25
CA ARG A 286 15.03 -7.35 1.53
C ARG A 286 14.69 -6.27 0.51
N LEU A 287 15.64 -5.35 0.30
CA LEU A 287 15.64 -4.39 -0.79
C LEU A 287 16.79 -4.77 -1.71
N THR A 288 16.53 -4.86 -3.01
CA THR A 288 17.57 -5.14 -4.00
C THR A 288 18.45 -3.89 -4.19
N GLN A 289 19.70 -4.10 -4.61
CA GLN A 289 20.61 -3.00 -4.92
C GLN A 289 20.04 -2.12 -6.04
N GLU A 290 19.40 -2.73 -7.04
CA GLU A 290 18.70 -2.03 -8.13
C GLU A 290 17.69 -0.99 -7.62
N VAL A 291 16.90 -1.33 -6.58
CA VAL A 291 15.94 -0.39 -5.99
C VAL A 291 16.66 0.75 -5.27
N ILE A 292 17.82 0.50 -4.67
CA ILE A 292 18.62 1.54 -4.01
C ILE A 292 19.19 2.48 -5.06
N ASP A 293 19.85 1.93 -6.09
CA ASP A 293 20.49 2.67 -7.17
C ASP A 293 19.47 3.53 -7.93
N TYR A 294 18.29 2.97 -8.23
CA TYR A 294 17.20 3.70 -8.88
C TYR A 294 16.75 4.91 -8.05
N ARG A 295 16.62 4.75 -6.73
CA ARG A 295 16.25 5.86 -5.84
C ARG A 295 17.34 6.93 -5.78
N GLU A 296 18.60 6.54 -5.73
CA GLU A 296 19.73 7.47 -5.74
C GLU A 296 19.80 8.24 -7.05
N TRP A 297 19.55 7.58 -8.18
CA TRP A 297 19.43 8.21 -9.49
C TRP A 297 18.31 9.27 -9.53
N ILE A 298 17.12 8.96 -8.99
CA ILE A 298 16.01 9.93 -8.88
C ILE A 298 16.46 11.15 -8.06
N ILE A 299 17.08 10.93 -6.91
CA ILE A 299 17.53 12.02 -6.03
C ILE A 299 18.57 12.89 -6.74
N LYS A 300 19.50 12.29 -7.48
CA LYS A 300 20.50 13.04 -8.24
C LYS A 300 19.86 13.90 -9.34
N LYS A 301 18.86 13.38 -10.05
CA LYS A 301 18.24 14.05 -11.20
C LYS A 301 17.16 15.07 -10.80
N TRP A 302 16.46 14.87 -9.69
CA TRP A 302 15.38 15.76 -9.22
C TRP A 302 15.70 16.54 -7.92
N GLY A 303 16.71 16.15 -7.14
CA GLY A 303 17.05 16.79 -5.86
C GLY A 303 17.65 18.20 -5.99
N GLY A 304 18.21 18.56 -7.15
CA GLY A 304 18.75 19.90 -7.42
C GLY A 304 17.71 20.93 -7.89
N ARG A 305 16.49 20.50 -8.26
CA ARG A 305 15.49 21.38 -8.91
C ARG A 305 14.73 22.29 -7.94
N ASP A 306 14.88 22.09 -6.64
CA ASP A 306 14.27 22.95 -5.60
C ASP A 306 15.16 24.15 -5.25
N LEU A 307 16.48 24.10 -5.54
CA LEU A 307 17.40 25.24 -5.36
C LEU A 307 17.29 26.25 -6.49
N SER A 308 17.04 25.82 -7.72
CA SER A 308 16.92 26.70 -8.90
C SER A 308 15.59 27.45 -9.00
N ARG A 309 14.60 27.18 -8.14
CA ARG A 309 13.32 27.91 -8.09
C ARG A 309 13.29 29.02 -7.03
N VAL A 310 14.30 29.13 -6.18
CA VAL A 310 14.37 30.15 -5.13
C VAL A 310 15.14 31.40 -5.58
N ASP A 311 16.02 31.29 -6.58
CA ASP A 311 16.83 32.44 -7.06
C ASP A 311 16.15 33.35 -8.09
N SER A 312 14.86 33.16 -8.40
CA SER A 312 14.11 34.01 -9.35
C SER A 312 13.08 34.94 -8.71
N ARG A 313 13.05 35.07 -7.38
CA ARG A 313 12.23 36.09 -6.70
C ARG A 313 13.08 36.85 -5.70
N GLY A 314 13.34 38.12 -6.04
CA GLY A 314 14.09 39.09 -5.25
C GLY A 314 13.64 39.14 -3.79
N GLY A 315 14.62 39.48 -2.95
CA GLY A 315 14.60 39.31 -1.50
C GLY A 315 13.46 39.99 -0.75
N ILE A 316 13.17 39.42 0.42
CA ILE A 316 13.24 40.06 1.75
C ILE A 316 13.32 38.91 2.76
N SER A 317 14.25 39.03 3.70
CA SER A 317 14.62 38.06 4.72
C SER A 317 13.57 37.93 5.84
N SER A 318 13.38 36.72 6.36
CA SER A 318 12.74 36.47 7.67
C SER A 318 13.27 35.15 8.27
N PRO A 319 13.79 35.13 9.52
CA PRO A 319 14.44 33.97 10.09
C PRO A 319 13.43 33.04 10.78
N GLY A 320 13.10 31.89 10.17
CA GLY A 320 12.12 30.97 10.78
C GLY A 320 12.11 29.51 10.30
N LYS A 321 13.09 29.05 9.50
CA LYS A 321 13.01 27.71 8.85
C LYS A 321 13.98 26.63 9.37
N ARG A 322 14.87 26.92 10.33
CA ARG A 322 15.84 25.90 10.83
C ARG A 322 15.28 24.92 11.88
N ASN A 323 14.22 25.26 12.63
CA ASN A 323 13.76 24.41 13.74
C ASN A 323 12.83 23.23 13.37
N ASN A 324 12.19 23.21 12.19
CA ASN A 324 11.24 22.14 11.84
C ASN A 324 11.91 20.89 11.26
N ASN A 325 13.06 21.01 10.60
CA ASN A 325 13.80 19.88 10.07
C ASN A 325 14.55 19.11 11.16
N GLU A 326 15.03 19.79 12.21
CA GLU A 326 15.63 19.13 13.37
C GLU A 326 14.60 18.39 14.22
N LYS A 327 13.39 18.94 14.41
CA LYS A 327 12.30 18.23 15.10
C LYS A 327 11.88 16.95 14.36
N LYS A 328 11.77 16.98 13.03
CA LYS A 328 11.48 15.78 12.22
C LYS A 328 12.62 14.74 12.27
N LYS A 329 13.88 15.16 12.16
CA LYS A 329 15.04 14.26 12.29
C LYS A 329 15.17 13.68 13.70
N LEU A 330 14.83 14.44 14.74
CA LEU A 330 14.85 13.98 16.13
C LEU A 330 13.72 12.97 16.41
N GLN A 331 12.54 13.15 15.81
CA GLN A 331 11.43 12.20 15.90
C GLN A 331 11.75 10.88 15.17
N GLN A 332 12.42 10.96 14.00
CA GLN A 332 12.91 9.80 13.26
C GLN A 332 14.03 9.05 14.03
N ARG A 333 14.95 9.78 14.68
CA ARG A 333 16.00 9.20 15.55
C ARG A 333 15.46 8.61 16.86
N LYS A 334 14.39 9.17 17.41
CA LYS A 334 13.66 8.57 18.56
C LYS A 334 12.94 7.28 18.15
N GLN A 335 12.38 7.18 16.94
CA GLN A 335 11.77 5.95 16.42
C GLN A 335 12.75 4.79 16.22
N LEU A 336 14.00 5.04 15.78
CA LEU A 336 15.03 3.99 15.71
C LEU A 336 15.45 3.45 17.09
N LYS A 337 15.26 4.22 18.18
CA LYS A 337 15.55 3.78 19.55
C LYS A 337 14.42 2.93 20.17
N ILE A 338 13.21 2.92 19.61
CA ILE A 338 12.05 2.18 20.14
C ILE A 338 12.19 0.66 19.92
N PHE A 339 13.05 0.21 19.00
CA PHE A 339 13.30 -1.21 18.75
C PHE A 339 14.18 -1.91 19.80
N LYS A 340 14.71 -1.19 20.81
CA LYS A 340 15.62 -1.76 21.82
C LYS A 340 14.95 -2.29 23.11
N ASN A 341 13.66 -2.05 23.33
CA ASN A 341 12.98 -2.43 24.58
C ASN A 341 11.73 -3.29 24.32
N ILE A 342 11.92 -4.51 23.80
CA ILE A 342 10.83 -5.48 23.50
C ILE A 342 10.69 -6.54 24.62
N ASP A 343 11.64 -6.64 25.54
CA ASP A 343 11.90 -7.90 26.28
C ASP A 343 10.92 -8.24 27.43
N ILE A 344 10.12 -7.31 27.96
CA ILE A 344 9.33 -7.56 29.19
C ILE A 344 7.81 -7.48 29.00
N TYR A 345 7.33 -6.78 27.96
CA TYR A 345 5.89 -6.62 27.71
C TYR A 345 5.25 -7.76 26.91
N PHE A 346 6.04 -8.61 26.24
CA PHE A 346 5.58 -9.57 25.22
C PHE A 346 4.94 -10.87 25.78
N ILE A 347 5.34 -11.31 26.98
CA ILE A 347 4.94 -12.64 27.50
C ILE A 347 3.58 -12.59 28.24
N HIS A 348 3.31 -11.52 29.00
CA HIS A 348 2.02 -11.36 29.68
C HIS A 348 0.87 -10.96 28.73
N THR A 349 1.18 -10.44 27.55
CA THR A 349 0.21 -9.93 26.56
C THR A 349 -0.37 -11.01 25.63
N GLN A 350 0.29 -12.14 25.36
CA GLN A 350 -0.30 -13.15 24.46
C GLN A 350 -1.61 -13.78 25.00
N LYS A 351 -1.69 -14.13 26.29
CA LYS A 351 -2.83 -14.87 26.84
C LYS A 351 -4.16 -14.12 26.78
N GLY A 352 -4.17 -12.81 27.08
CA GLY A 352 -5.39 -12.00 27.04
C GLY A 352 -5.85 -11.64 25.62
N TYR A 353 -4.94 -11.59 24.65
CA TYR A 353 -5.23 -11.23 23.26
C TYR A 353 -5.90 -12.41 22.55
N ILE A 354 -5.40 -13.62 22.80
CA ILE A 354 -5.96 -14.87 22.31
C ILE A 354 -7.39 -15.08 22.82
N GLN A 355 -7.66 -14.82 24.11
CA GLN A 355 -9.03 -14.93 24.64
C GLN A 355 -9.97 -13.87 24.03
N TYR A 356 -9.48 -12.65 23.79
CA TYR A 356 -10.28 -11.58 23.18
C TYR A 356 -10.60 -11.85 21.69
N ILE A 357 -9.60 -12.21 20.88
CA ILE A 357 -9.83 -12.56 19.46
C ILE A 357 -10.80 -13.74 19.37
N ASN A 358 -10.60 -14.78 20.18
CA ASN A 358 -11.49 -15.93 20.17
C ASN A 358 -12.91 -15.59 20.61
N LYS A 359 -13.11 -14.61 21.50
CA LYS A 359 -14.44 -14.14 21.90
C LYS A 359 -15.14 -13.35 20.79
N ARG A 360 -14.40 -12.54 20.03
CA ARG A 360 -14.89 -11.73 18.91
C ARG A 360 -15.06 -12.51 17.59
N LEU A 361 -14.31 -13.59 17.38
CA LEU A 361 -14.47 -14.49 16.22
C LEU A 361 -15.63 -15.50 16.41
N LYS A 362 -16.12 -15.66 17.64
CA LYS A 362 -17.24 -16.56 17.99
C LYS A 362 -18.57 -15.84 18.21
N SER A 363 -18.57 -14.51 18.36
CA SER A 363 -19.75 -13.63 18.36
C SER A 363 -20.06 -13.20 16.94
#